data_AF-A0A7Z8VQJ4-F1
#
_entry.id   AF-A0A7Z8VQJ4-F1
#
_cell.length_a   1.000
_cell.length_b   1.000
_cell.length_c   1.000
_cell.angle_alpha   90.00
_cell.angle_beta   90.00
_cell.angle_gamma   90.00
#
_symmetry.space_group_name_H-M   'P 1'
#
loop_
_entity.id
_entity.type
_entity.pdbx_description
1 polymer ?
#
loop_
_entity_poly.entity_id
_entity_poly.type
_entity_poly.pdbx_seq_one_letter_code
_entity_poly.pdbx_strand_id
1 'polypeptide(L)' 'MRKPWGVGYFIPRLLKYDTAICRTVSIEVGMQNSGLSVALAMKYFSVAAALPGAMFSIWHNISGSTIASYWRQK' A
#
# COMPACT_ATOMS: atom_id res chain seq x y z
N MET A 1 13.93 12.65 7.17
CA MET A 1 12.65 12.53 6.44
C MET A 1 12.46 11.09 5.97
N ARG A 2 11.78 10.23 6.74
CA ARG A 2 11.38 8.90 6.26
C ARG A 2 10.05 9.08 5.52
N LYS A 3 10.08 9.10 4.18
CA LYS A 3 8.91 9.17 3.30
C LYS A 3 8.37 7.74 3.13
N PRO A 4 7.28 7.37 3.81
CA PRO A 4 6.70 6.05 3.68
C PRO A 4 6.08 5.87 2.27
N TRP A 5 6.09 4.63 1.79
CA TRP A 5 5.62 4.17 0.47
C TRP A 5 6.18 4.90 -0.76
N GLY A 6 7.50 4.78 -0.95
CA GLY A 6 8.19 4.85 -2.25
C GLY A 6 7.55 5.73 -3.33
N VAL A 7 7.31 5.15 -4.51
CA VAL A 7 6.85 5.88 -5.71
C VAL A 7 5.53 6.64 -5.49
N GLY A 8 4.62 6.12 -4.68
CA GLY A 8 3.33 6.74 -4.39
C GLY A 8 3.44 8.09 -3.66
N TYR A 9 4.50 8.29 -2.87
CA TYR A 9 4.78 9.60 -2.27
C TYR A 9 5.68 10.47 -3.17
N PHE A 10 6.67 9.87 -3.84
CA PHE A 10 7.67 10.63 -4.59
C PHE A 10 7.12 11.24 -5.89
N ILE A 11 6.28 10.53 -6.64
CA ILE A 11 5.70 11.02 -7.90
C ILE A 11 4.88 12.30 -7.69
N PRO A 12 3.84 12.34 -6.81
CA PRO A 12 3.08 13.57 -6.60
C PRO A 12 3.95 14.69 -6.00
N ARG A 13 5.00 14.35 -5.24
CA ARG A 13 5.94 15.34 -4.73
C ARG A 13 6.81 15.96 -5.82
N LEU A 14 7.25 15.18 -6.81
CA LEU A 14 7.97 15.68 -7.99
C LEU A 14 7.07 16.57 -8.85
N LEU A 15 5.78 16.25 -8.90
CA LEU A 15 4.74 17.06 -9.55
C LEU A 15 4.31 18.29 -8.71
N LYS A 16 5.00 18.57 -7.59
CA LYS A 16 4.77 19.72 -6.70
C LYS A 16 3.38 19.78 -6.04
N TYR A 17 2.69 18.65 -5.90
CA TYR A 17 1.45 18.60 -5.13
C TYR A 17 1.68 18.78 -3.62
N ASP A 18 0.61 19.18 -2.93
CA ASP A 18 0.58 19.33 -1.49
C ASP A 18 0.89 18.03 -0.75
N THR A 19 1.38 18.18 0.47
CA THR A 19 1.74 17.04 1.33
C THR A 19 0.54 16.15 1.61
N ALA A 20 -0.67 16.71 1.72
CA ALA A 20 -1.90 15.94 1.89
C ALA A 20 -2.14 14.99 0.71
N ILE A 21 -2.07 15.51 -0.52
CA ILE A 21 -2.21 14.71 -1.74
C ILE A 21 -1.12 13.63 -1.81
N CYS A 22 0.13 13.99 -1.52
CA CYS A 22 1.23 13.02 -1.51
C CYS A 22 1.01 11.88 -0.51
N ARG A 23 0.46 12.17 0.69
CA ARG A 23 0.12 11.17 1.70
C ARG A 23 -1.03 10.28 1.24
N THR A 24 -2.07 10.85 0.63
CA THR A 24 -3.20 10.09 0.08
C THR A 24 -2.76 9.15 -1.04
N VAL A 25 -2.07 9.65 -2.06
CA VAL A 25 -1.60 8.82 -3.19
C VAL A 25 -0.65 7.71 -2.71
N SER A 26 0.19 8.03 -1.72
CA SER A 26 1.06 7.05 -1.09
C SER A 26 0.31 5.90 -0.40
N ILE A 27 -0.84 6.18 0.22
CA ILE A 27 -1.72 5.16 0.84
C ILE A 27 -2.43 4.37 -0.25
N GLU A 28 -3.07 5.03 -1.23
CA GLU A 28 -3.80 4.38 -2.32
C GLU A 28 -2.91 3.41 -3.12
N VAL A 29 -1.67 3.81 -3.41
CA VAL A 29 -0.72 2.94 -4.13
C VAL A 29 -0.24 1.77 -3.26
N GLY A 30 -0.03 1.99 -1.96
CA GLY A 30 0.42 0.96 -1.02
C GLY A 30 -0.67 -0.02 -0.59
N MET A 31 -1.94 0.41 -0.59
CA MET A 31 -3.09 -0.34 -0.09
C MET A 31 -3.86 -0.99 -1.24
N GLN A 32 -3.29 -2.03 -1.83
CA GLN A 32 -3.94 -2.80 -2.91
C GLN A 32 -5.02 -3.76 -2.36
N ASN A 33 -5.97 -4.15 -3.22
CA ASN A 33 -6.94 -5.20 -2.91
C ASN A 33 -6.29 -6.60 -2.97
N SER A 34 -5.70 -7.01 -1.85
CA SER A 34 -5.07 -8.32 -1.65
C SER A 34 -6.06 -9.49 -1.78
N GLY A 35 -7.31 -9.31 -1.36
CA GLY A 35 -8.35 -10.36 -1.41
C GLY A 35 -8.69 -10.76 -2.85
N LEU A 36 -8.81 -9.78 -3.75
CA LEU A 36 -9.00 -10.03 -5.17
C LEU A 36 -7.79 -10.77 -5.78
N SER A 37 -6.56 -10.38 -5.40
CA SER A 37 -5.34 -11.08 -5.84
C SER A 37 -5.34 -12.55 -5.40
N VAL A 38 -5.72 -12.85 -4.16
CA VAL A 38 -5.83 -14.22 -3.63
C VAL A 38 -6.91 -15.00 -4.37
N ALA A 39 -8.07 -14.39 -4.60
CA ALA A 39 -9.18 -15.04 -5.30
C ALA A 39 -8.82 -15.40 -6.75
N LEU A 40 -8.12 -14.52 -7.48
CA LEU A 40 -7.63 -14.81 -8.83
C LEU A 40 -6.54 -15.88 -8.82
N ALA A 41 -5.61 -15.84 -7.87
CA ALA A 41 -4.57 -16.85 -7.72
C ALA A 41 -5.17 -18.25 -7.51
N MET A 42 -6.18 -18.34 -6.65
CA MET A 42 -6.89 -19.59 -6.39
C MET A 42 -7.69 -20.10 -7.59
N LYS A 43 -8.23 -19.21 -8.41
CA LYS A 43 -9.08 -19.57 -9.56
C LYS A 43 -8.28 -19.98 -10.80
N TYR A 44 -7.15 -19.33 -11.06
CA TYR A 44 -6.42 -19.47 -12.32
C TYR A 44 -5.02 -20.07 -12.17
N PHE A 45 -4.51 -20.23 -10.96
CA PHE A 45 -3.16 -20.72 -10.67
C PHE A 45 -3.19 -21.80 -9.57
N SER A 46 -2.06 -22.01 -8.90
CA SER A 46 -1.93 -22.95 -7.78
C SER A 46 -2.22 -22.28 -6.44
N VAL A 47 -2.58 -23.08 -5.43
CA VAL A 47 -2.78 -22.61 -4.06
C VAL A 47 -1.55 -21.89 -3.51
N ALA A 48 -0.34 -22.35 -3.90
CA ALA A 48 0.91 -21.69 -3.51
C ALA A 48 1.01 -20.24 -4.03
N ALA A 49 0.41 -19.92 -5.18
CA ALA A 49 0.40 -18.57 -5.74
C ALA A 49 -0.50 -17.59 -4.94
N ALA A 50 -1.39 -18.09 -4.08
CA ALA A 50 -2.22 -17.27 -3.20
C ALA A 50 -1.48 -16.79 -1.94
N LEU A 51 -0.40 -17.48 -1.52
CA LEU A 51 0.35 -17.13 -0.31
C LEU A 51 0.86 -15.68 -0.30
N PRO A 52 1.51 -15.17 -1.37
CA PRO A 52 1.99 -13.80 -1.39
C PRO A 52 0.87 -12.78 -1.19
N GLY A 53 -0.29 -12.98 -1.82
CA GLY A 53 -1.45 -12.09 -1.67
C GLY A 53 -2.00 -12.10 -0.24
N ALA A 54 -2.09 -13.28 0.39
CA ALA A 54 -2.54 -13.42 1.76
C ALA A 54 -1.57 -12.77 2.76
N MET A 55 -0.26 -12.98 2.60
CA MET A 55 0.76 -12.33 3.43
C MET A 55 0.78 -10.81 3.23
N PHE A 56 0.66 -10.35 1.98
CA PHE A 56 0.54 -8.94 1.66
C PHE A 56 -0.66 -8.31 2.37
N SER A 57 -1.77 -9.05 2.49
CA SER A 57 -2.97 -8.61 3.21
C SER A 57 -2.72 -8.30 4.69
N ILE A 58 -1.83 -9.03 5.35
CA ILE A 58 -1.48 -8.74 6.74
C ILE A 58 -0.53 -7.54 6.77
N TRP A 59 0.49 -7.56 5.93
CA TRP A 59 1.55 -6.57 5.95
C TRP A 59 1.08 -5.16 5.58
N HIS A 60 0.30 -5.01 4.51
CA HIS A 60 -0.14 -3.69 4.05
C HIS A 60 -1.09 -3.00 5.06
N ASN A 61 -1.91 -3.76 5.79
CA ASN A 61 -2.78 -3.23 6.85
C ASN A 61 -1.97 -2.74 8.05
N ILE A 62 -0.98 -3.52 8.51
CA ILE A 62 -0.13 -3.12 9.65
C ILE A 62 0.73 -1.91 9.28
N SER A 63 1.41 -1.97 8.13
CA SER A 63 2.27 -0.87 7.67
C SER A 63 1.45 0.38 7.33
N GLY A 64 0.30 0.24 6.67
CA GLY A 64 -0.59 1.35 6.30
C GLY A 64 -1.14 2.08 7.53
N SER A 65 -1.67 1.34 8.51
CA SER A 65 -2.15 1.90 9.77
C SER A 65 -1.04 2.56 10.59
N THR A 66 0.15 1.96 10.66
CA THR A 66 1.32 2.55 11.34
C THR A 66 1.74 3.87 10.71
N ILE A 67 1.78 3.92 9.38
CA ILE A 67 2.17 5.10 8.60
C ILE A 67 1.12 6.21 8.72
N ALA A 68 -0.17 5.85 8.61
CA ALA A 68 -1.27 6.79 8.81
C ALA A 68 -1.24 7.38 10.24
N SER A 69 -1.00 6.53 11.25
CA SER A 69 -0.88 6.98 12.64
C SER A 69 0.32 7.90 12.87
N TYR A 70 1.46 7.62 12.23
CA TYR A 70 2.63 8.48 12.28
C TYR A 70 2.35 9.85 11.67
N TRP A 71 1.67 9.91 10.51
CA TRP A 71 1.29 11.16 9.87
C TRP A 71 0.18 11.92 10.58
N ARG A 72 -0.69 11.23 11.34
CA ARG A 72 -1.69 11.88 12.19
C ARG A 72 -1.05 12.62 13.36
N GLN A 73 0.04 12.08 13.91
CA GLN A 73 0.80 12.69 14.99
C GLN A 73 1.72 13.83 14.53
N LYS A 74 1.76 14.13 13.22
CA LYS A 74 2.74 15.03 12.60
C LYS A 74 2.15 16.00 11.58
#